data_AF-G9K791-F1
#
_entry.id   AF-G9K791-F1
#
_cell.length_a   1.000
_cell.length_b   1.000
_cell.length_c   1.000
_cell.angle_alpha   90.00
_cell.angle_beta   90.00
_cell.angle_gamma   90.00
#
_symmetry.space_group_name_H-M   'P 1'
#
loop_
_entity.id
_entity.type
_entity.pdbx_description
1 polymer ?
#
loop_
_entity_poly.entity_id
_entity_poly.type
_entity_poly.pdbx_seq_one_letter_code
_entity_poly.pdbx_strand_id
1 'polypeptide(L)' 'VYCRVRPLSLPDQECCIEVINNTTVQLHTPEGYRLNRNGDYKETQYSFKQVFGIHTTQKELFDVVANPLVEDLI' A
#
# COMPACT_ATOMS: atom_id res chain seq x y z
N VAL A 1 -1.26 -8.99 9.19
CA VAL A 1 -1.99 -7.74 8.85
C VAL A 1 -1.95 -7.52 7.35
N TYR A 2 -2.94 -6.83 6.79
CA TYR A 2 -3.11 -6.58 5.34
C TYR A 2 -2.96 -5.08 5.03
N CYS A 3 -2.55 -4.73 3.81
CA CYS A 3 -2.49 -3.35 3.34
C CYS A 3 -3.38 -3.18 2.09
N ARG A 4 -4.14 -2.09 2.00
CA ARG A 4 -4.88 -1.71 0.78
C ARG A 4 -4.47 -0.31 0.35
N VAL A 5 -3.99 -0.17 -0.88
CA VAL A 5 -3.68 1.13 -1.47
C VAL A 5 -4.95 1.69 -2.12
N ARG A 6 -5.31 2.93 -1.75
CA ARG A 6 -6.44 3.65 -2.36
C ARG A 6 -5.95 4.35 -3.64
N PRO A 7 -6.70 4.31 -4.75
CA PRO A 7 -6.41 5.14 -5.92
C PRO A 7 -6.37 6.62 -5.57
N LEU A 8 -5.51 7.37 -6.26
CA LEU A 8 -5.50 8.83 -6.19
C LEU A 8 -6.80 9.40 -6.75
N SER A 9 -7.25 10.53 -6.20
CA SER A 9 -8.49 11.19 -6.64
C SER A 9 -8.31 11.96 -7.94
N LEU A 10 -7.07 12.34 -8.27
CA LEU A 10 -6.70 13.13 -9.45
C LEU A 10 -5.57 12.44 -10.22
N PRO A 11 -5.57 12.47 -11.57
CA PRO A 11 -4.55 11.80 -12.39
C PRO A 11 -3.12 12.28 -12.17
N ASP A 12 -2.92 13.59 -11.99
CA ASP A 12 -1.58 14.20 -11.88
C ASP A 12 -1.11 14.41 -10.44
N GLN A 13 -1.79 13.78 -9.47
CA GLN A 13 -1.38 13.86 -8.08
C GLN A 13 -0.14 12.99 -7.86
N GLU A 14 0.87 13.53 -7.18
CA GLU A 14 2.06 12.77 -6.79
C GLU A 14 1.68 11.62 -5.86
N CYS A 15 2.17 10.41 -6.15
CA CYS A 15 1.96 9.22 -5.34
C CYS A 15 3.20 8.97 -4.46
N CYS A 16 3.02 8.98 -3.15
CA CYS A 16 4.10 8.69 -2.20
C CYS A 16 4.25 7.20 -1.86
N ILE A 17 3.47 6.32 -2.49
CA ILE A 17 3.47 4.88 -2.24
C ILE A 17 3.54 4.09 -3.55
N GLU A 18 4.35 3.05 -3.56
CA GLU A 18 4.47 2.10 -4.67
C GLU A 18 4.26 0.67 -4.16
N VAL A 19 3.49 -0.12 -4.91
CA VAL A 19 3.33 -1.55 -4.63
C VAL A 19 4.44 -2.30 -5.35
N ILE A 20 5.44 -2.77 -4.59
CA ILE A 20 6.58 -3.51 -5.15
C ILE A 20 6.17 -4.94 -5.51
N ASN A 21 5.39 -5.58 -4.64
CA ASN A 21 4.82 -6.91 -4.89
C ASN A 21 3.61 -7.18 -3.99
N ASN A 22 3.08 -8.40 -4.03
CA ASN A 22 1.91 -8.83 -3.26
C ASN A 22 2.10 -8.79 -1.73
N THR A 23 3.29 -8.55 -1.22
CA THR A 23 3.60 -8.49 0.23
C THR A 23 4.34 -7.23 0.65
N THR A 24 4.83 -6.42 -0.28
CA THR A 24 5.70 -5.27 0.01
C THR A 24 5.21 -4.00 -0.67
N VAL A 25 5.18 -2.90 0.10
CA VAL A 25 5.03 -1.54 -0.43
C VAL A 25 6.27 -0.72 -0.09
N GLN A 26 6.54 0.28 -0.92
CA GLN A 26 7.59 1.26 -0.72
C GLN A 26 6.99 2.65 -0.57
N LEU A 27 7.48 3.41 0.40
CA LEU A 27 7.16 4.83 0.55
C LEU A 27 8.30 5.68 -0.01
N HIS A 28 7.89 6.68 -0.80
CA HIS A 28 8.73 7.67 -1.42
C HIS A 28 8.61 8.99 -0.67
N THR A 29 9.74 9.69 -0.52
CA THR A 29 9.74 11.03 0.06
C THR A 29 9.33 12.01 -1.04
N PRO A 30 8.39 12.95 -0.78
CA PRO A 30 7.97 13.92 -1.79
C PRO A 30 9.14 14.73 -2.35
N GLU A 31 9.06 15.08 -3.63
CA GLU A 31 10.08 15.89 -4.28
C GLU A 31 10.30 17.22 -3.54
N GLY A 32 11.58 17.54 -3.27
CA GLY A 32 11.99 18.74 -2.53
C GLY A 32 12.04 18.60 -1.00
N TYR A 33 11.58 17.48 -0.42
CA TYR A 33 11.66 17.25 1.02
C TYR A 33 13.01 16.61 1.43
N ARG A 34 14.02 17.45 1.69
CA ARG A 34 15.34 16.98 2.15
C ARG A 34 15.33 16.70 3.65
N LEU A 35 15.17 15.43 4.03
CA LEU A 35 15.20 14.98 5.42
C LEU A 35 16.57 15.15 6.09
N ASN A 36 17.67 15.19 5.32
CA ASN A 36 19.03 15.34 5.85
C ASN A 36 19.92 16.19 4.93
N ARG A 37 20.86 16.94 5.51
CA ARG A 37 21.89 17.74 4.80
C ARG A 37 22.80 16.91 3.88
N ASN A 38 22.75 15.58 4.02
CA ASN A 38 23.61 14.61 3.33
C ASN A 38 22.90 13.85 2.17
N GLY A 39 21.65 14.16 1.85
CA GLY A 39 21.04 13.72 0.58
C GLY A 39 20.59 12.27 0.46
N ASP A 40 20.59 11.46 1.53
CA ASP A 40 20.01 10.11 1.48
C ASP A 40 18.47 10.18 1.39
N TYR A 41 17.94 9.97 0.19
CA TYR A 41 16.54 9.65 -0.05
C TYR A 41 16.31 8.23 0.48
N LYS A 42 15.89 8.13 1.74
CA LYS A 42 15.61 6.83 2.36
C LYS A 42 14.23 6.33 1.92
N GLU A 43 14.20 5.64 0.79
CA GLU A 43 13.04 4.82 0.42
C GLU A 43 12.78 3.81 1.54
N THR A 44 11.55 3.78 2.07
CA THR A 44 11.20 2.92 3.20
C THR A 44 10.23 1.85 2.76
N GLN A 45 10.58 0.59 2.98
CA GLN A 45 9.73 -0.55 2.63
C GLN A 45 9.02 -1.12 3.87
N TYR A 46 7.79 -1.57 3.66
CA TYR A 46 6.98 -2.26 4.66
C TYR A 46 6.46 -3.58 4.10
N SER A 47 6.48 -4.62 4.94
CA SER A 47 5.99 -5.95 4.60
C SER A 47 4.66 -6.27 5.29
N PHE A 48 3.76 -6.90 4.55
CA PHE A 48 2.41 -7.28 4.97
C PHE A 48 2.15 -8.75 4.61
N LYS A 49 1.10 -9.33 5.20
CA LYS A 49 0.62 -10.66 4.79
C LYS A 49 0.20 -10.65 3.33
N GLN A 50 -0.46 -9.57 2.91
CA GLN A 50 -0.81 -9.30 1.52
C GLN A 50 -1.09 -7.80 1.32
N VAL A 51 -0.72 -7.29 0.15
CA VAL A 51 -0.97 -5.94 -0.33
C VAL A 51 -2.00 -5.99 -1.46
N PHE A 52 -3.03 -5.17 -1.33
CA PHE A 52 -4.09 -4.97 -2.33
C PHE A 52 -3.86 -3.64 -3.05
N GLY A 53 -3.64 -3.70 -4.36
CA GLY A 53 -3.37 -2.51 -5.18
C GLY A 53 -4.61 -1.68 -5.48
N ILE A 54 -4.42 -0.57 -6.20
CA ILE A 54 -5.48 0.39 -6.53
C ILE A 54 -6.64 -0.22 -7.34
N HIS A 55 -6.39 -1.31 -8.06
CA HIS A 55 -7.39 -2.00 -8.86
C HIS A 55 -8.18 -3.07 -8.08
N THR A 56 -7.84 -3.33 -6.82
CA THR A 56 -8.53 -4.34 -6.02
C THR A 56 -9.95 -3.88 -5.66
N THR A 57 -10.91 -4.71 -6.06
CA THR A 57 -12.33 -4.51 -5.79
C THR A 57 -12.68 -4.84 -4.33
N GLN A 58 -13.85 -4.37 -3.87
CA GLN A 58 -14.33 -4.71 -2.53
C GLN A 58 -14.64 -6.20 -2.39
N LYS A 59 -15.10 -6.85 -3.47
CA LYS A 59 -15.38 -8.28 -3.47
C LYS A 59 -14.11 -9.10 -3.25
N GLU A 60 -13.06 -8.84 -4.02
CA GLU A 60 -11.77 -9.54 -3.86
C GLU A 60 -11.19 -9.35 -2.45
N LEU A 61 -11.31 -8.15 -1.88
CA LEU A 61 -10.87 -7.89 -0.51
C LEU A 61 -11.72 -8.67 0.51
N PHE A 62 -13.04 -8.71 0.33
CA PHE A 62 -13.94 -9.48 1.20
C PHE A 62 -13.59 -10.96 1.19
N ASP A 63 -13.45 -11.56 0.00
CA ASP A 63 -13.19 -12.99 -0.18
C ASP A 63 -11.90 -13.44 0.54
N VAL A 64 -10.88 -12.58 0.58
CA VAL A 64 -9.57 -12.91 1.18
C VAL A 64 -9.48 -12.55 2.66
N VAL A 65 -10.12 -11.46 3.10
CA VAL A 65 -9.93 -10.91 4.45
C VAL A 65 -11.11 -11.21 5.36
N ALA A 66 -12.33 -10.93 4.92
CA ALA A 66 -13.51 -10.97 5.77
C ALA A 66 -14.22 -12.33 5.72
N ASN A 67 -14.30 -12.96 4.55
CA ASN A 67 -15.00 -14.24 4.40
C ASN A 67 -14.47 -15.33 5.34
N PRO A 68 -13.15 -15.56 5.47
CA PRO A 68 -12.64 -16.57 6.41
C PRO A 68 -13.00 -16.25 7.87
N LEU A 69 -13.07 -14.97 8.25
CA LEU A 69 -13.45 -14.56 9.61
C LEU A 69 -14.95 -14.78 9.88
N VAL A 70 -15.79 -14.71 8.83
CA VAL A 70 -17.21 -15.04 8.93
C VAL A 70 -17.40 -16.55 9.01
N GLU A 71 -16.64 -17.33 8.23
CA GLU A 71 -16.65 -18.79 8.30
C GLU A 71 -16.18 -19.29 9.66
N ASP A 72 -15.12 -18.71 10.23
CA ASP A 72 -14.63 -19.06 11.57
C ASP A 72 -15.64 -18.75 12.70
N LEU A 73 -16.63 -17.88 12.44
CA LEU A 73 -17.66 -17.51 13.41
C LEU A 73 -18.84 -18.50 13.46
N ILE A 74 -19.09 -19.23 12.37
CA ILE A 74 -20.27 -20.09 12.17
C ILE A 74 -19.93 -21.55 12.48
#